data_AF-A0A530GRR4-F1
#
_entry.id   AF-A0A530GRR4-F1
#
_cell.length_a   1.000
_cell.length_b   1.000
_cell.length_c   1.000
_cell.angle_alpha   90.00
_cell.angle_beta   90.00
_cell.angle_gamma   90.00
#
_symmetry.space_group_name_H-M   'P 1'
#
loop_
_entity.id
_entity.type
_entity.pdbx_description
1 polymer ?
#
loop_
_entity_poly.entity_id
_entity_poly.type
_entity_poly.pdbx_seq_one_letter_code
_entity_poly.pdbx_strand_id
1 'polypeptide(L)' 'HAGRAMMTNWGAERFVRGAYAAARPGRSEARATLMQPIAEKIFFAGEHVAGPLIQSCGGARLSGESVARQVIA' A
#
# COMPACT_ATOMS: atom_id res chain seq x y z
N HIS A 1 -34.76 -6.76 18.37
CA HIS A 1 -34.61 -7.29 17.00
C HIS A 1 -33.30 -6.77 16.41
N ALA A 2 -32.44 -7.62 15.85
CA ALA A 2 -31.26 -7.16 15.12
C ALA A 2 -31.65 -6.76 13.69
N GLY A 3 -31.26 -5.56 13.27
CA GLY A 3 -31.50 -5.05 11.91
C GLY A 3 -30.53 -5.60 10.87
N ARG A 4 -30.47 -4.99 9.68
CA ARG A 4 -29.56 -5.40 8.59
C ARG A 4 -28.10 -5.23 9.03
N ALA A 5 -27.29 -6.27 8.78
CA ALA A 5 -25.86 -6.27 9.07
C ALA A 5 -25.06 -6.74 7.84
N MET A 6 -23.79 -6.33 7.76
CA MET A 6 -22.82 -6.78 6.75
C MET A 6 -21.47 -7.06 7.41
N MET A 7 -20.79 -8.10 6.94
CA MET A 7 -19.43 -8.45 7.33
C MET A 7 -18.56 -8.49 6.09
N THR A 8 -17.46 -7.75 6.08
CA THR A 8 -16.52 -7.76 4.95
C THR A 8 -15.61 -8.98 5.02
N ASN A 9 -15.34 -9.60 3.87
CA ASN A 9 -14.35 -10.66 3.76
C ASN A 9 -13.12 -10.19 2.96
N TRP A 10 -12.43 -9.16 3.46
CA TRP A 10 -11.27 -8.58 2.79
C TRP A 10 -10.14 -9.58 2.56
N GLY A 11 -9.97 -10.56 3.45
CA GLY A 11 -8.94 -11.60 3.32
C GLY A 11 -9.16 -12.52 2.12
N ALA A 12 -10.41 -12.78 1.72
CA ALA A 12 -10.74 -13.60 0.56
C ALA A 12 -11.04 -12.79 -0.71
N GLU A 13 -11.09 -11.46 -0.62
CA GLU A 13 -11.28 -10.61 -1.80
C GLU A 13 -10.05 -10.76 -2.72
N ARG A 14 -10.27 -11.09 -4.00
CA ARG A 14 -9.23 -11.57 -4.91
C ARG A 14 -8.17 -10.52 -5.26
N PHE A 15 -8.52 -9.24 -5.21
CA PHE A 15 -7.67 -8.11 -5.58
C PHE A 15 -7.07 -7.40 -4.36
N VAL A 16 -7.68 -7.52 -3.17
CA VAL A 16 -7.23 -6.85 -1.94
C VAL A 16 -6.48 -7.82 -1.01
N ARG A 17 -7.00 -9.03 -0.78
CA ARG A 17 -6.36 -10.12 -0.01
C ARG A 17 -5.94 -9.77 1.43
N GLY A 18 -6.52 -8.73 2.02
CA GLY A 18 -6.14 -8.19 3.32
C GLY A 18 -6.73 -6.80 3.57
N ALA A 19 -6.31 -6.14 4.65
CA ALA A 19 -6.78 -4.78 4.97
C ALA A 19 -5.68 -3.74 4.74
N TYR A 20 -4.51 -3.96 5.31
CA TYR A 20 -3.40 -3.00 5.29
C TYR A 20 -2.07 -3.71 5.51
N ALA A 21 -0.97 -3.11 5.05
CA ALA A 21 0.35 -3.73 5.13
C ALA A 21 0.93 -3.70 6.53
N ALA A 22 1.47 -4.84 6.95
CA ALA A 22 2.28 -4.97 8.15
C ALA A 22 3.61 -5.64 7.78
N ALA A 23 4.73 -5.10 8.29
CA ALA A 23 6.00 -5.79 8.14
C ALA A 23 6.03 -6.99 9.07
N ARG A 24 6.50 -8.14 8.57
CA ARG A 24 6.85 -9.26 9.46
C ARG A 24 8.00 -8.81 10.39
N PRO A 25 8.10 -9.38 11.61
CA PRO A 25 9.22 -9.10 12.50
C PRO A 25 10.57 -9.20 11.78
N GLY A 26 11.43 -8.17 11.93
CA GLY A 26 12.73 -8.10 11.27
C GLY A 26 12.72 -7.79 9.77
N ARG A 27 11.57 -7.42 9.18
CA ARG A 27 11.44 -7.17 7.72
C ARG A 27 11.00 -5.75 7.35
N SER A 28 11.15 -4.77 8.25
CA SER A 28 10.81 -3.36 7.98
C SER A 28 11.51 -2.82 6.73
N GLU A 29 12.81 -3.14 6.60
CA GLU A 29 13.69 -2.62 5.54
C GLU A 29 13.34 -3.13 4.14
N ALA A 30 12.54 -4.20 4.01
CA ALA A 30 12.16 -4.73 2.70
C ALA A 30 11.37 -3.70 1.85
N ARG A 31 10.76 -2.70 2.49
CA ARG A 31 10.09 -1.59 1.80
C ARG A 31 11.06 -0.72 1.01
N ALA A 32 12.30 -0.56 1.46
CA ALA A 32 13.30 0.23 0.73
C ALA A 32 13.60 -0.37 -0.64
N THR A 33 13.67 -1.70 -0.73
CA THR A 33 13.79 -2.44 -2.00
C THR A 33 12.54 -2.29 -2.86
N LEU A 34 11.35 -2.43 -2.28
CA LEU A 34 10.08 -2.33 -3.00
C LEU A 34 9.84 -0.93 -3.63
N MET A 35 10.38 0.12 -3.01
CA MET A 35 10.28 1.49 -3.54
C MET A 35 11.20 1.76 -4.73
N GLN A 36 12.15 0.86 -5.05
CA GLN A 36 13.03 1.07 -6.19
C GLN A 36 12.29 0.83 -7.52
N PRO A 37 12.33 1.77 -8.48
CA PRO A 37 11.76 1.53 -9.79
C PRO A 37 12.57 0.47 -10.54
N ILE A 38 11.90 -0.31 -11.40
CA ILE A 38 12.55 -1.30 -12.25
C ILE A 38 12.76 -0.69 -13.63
N ALA A 39 14.03 -0.63 -14.05
CA ALA A 39 14.46 -0.15 -15.36
C ALA A 39 13.88 1.22 -15.74
N GLU A 40 13.61 2.07 -14.73
CA GLU A 40 13.01 3.40 -14.89
C GLU A 40 11.66 3.38 -15.65
N LYS A 41 10.97 2.24 -15.64
CA LYS A 41 9.74 2.00 -16.40
C LYS A 41 8.60 1.50 -15.54
N ILE A 42 8.90 0.74 -14.49
CA ILE A 42 7.91 0.20 -13.56
C ILE A 42 8.14 0.85 -12.20
N PHE A 43 7.11 1.52 -11.70
CA PHE A 43 7.13 2.24 -10.44
C PHE A 43 6.07 1.67 -9.49
N PHE A 44 6.32 1.76 -8.18
CA PHE A 44 5.45 1.21 -7.15
C PHE A 44 4.96 2.30 -6.20
N ALA A 45 3.65 2.35 -5.97
CA ALA A 45 3.00 3.28 -5.05
C ALA A 45 1.96 2.56 -4.19
N GLY A 46 1.60 3.17 -3.06
CA GLY A 46 0.51 2.69 -2.19
C GLY A 46 0.82 2.85 -0.71
N GLU A 47 -0.16 2.50 0.13
CA GLU A 47 -0.01 2.63 1.60
C GLU A 47 1.21 1.88 2.14
N HIS A 48 1.54 0.73 1.54
CA HIS A 48 2.61 -0.15 1.98
C HIS A 48 4.03 0.44 1.82
N VAL A 49 4.15 1.57 1.11
CA VAL A 49 5.40 2.35 0.90
C VAL A 49 5.24 3.83 1.27
N ALA A 50 4.25 4.18 2.10
CA ALA A 50 3.93 5.56 2.44
C ALA A 50 4.74 6.15 3.64
N GLY A 51 5.92 5.62 3.93
CA GLY A 51 6.78 6.09 5.03
C GLY A 51 6.04 6.15 6.38
N PRO A 52 6.01 7.30 7.09
CA PRO A 52 5.32 7.41 8.38
C PRO A 52 3.79 7.29 8.29
N LEU A 53 3.21 7.29 7.09
CA LEU A 53 1.76 7.21 6.85
C LEU A 53 1.31 5.84 6.28
N ILE A 54 2.12 4.79 6.45
CA ILE A 54 1.75 3.41 6.11
C ILE A 54 0.42 3.02 6.77
N GLN A 55 -0.36 2.13 6.13
CA GLN A 55 -1.71 1.70 6.54
C GLN A 55 -2.81 2.77 6.43
N SER A 56 -2.52 3.95 5.87
CA SER A 56 -3.49 5.03 5.73
C SER A 56 -3.85 5.37 4.29
N CYS A 57 -5.09 5.82 4.06
CA CYS A 57 -5.53 6.32 2.75
C CYS A 57 -4.76 7.58 2.33
N GLY A 58 -4.45 8.47 3.29
CA GLY A 58 -3.65 9.68 3.03
C GLY A 58 -2.23 9.33 2.57
N GLY A 59 -1.62 8.33 3.19
CA GLY A 59 -0.33 7.78 2.80
C GLY A 59 -0.35 7.20 1.38
N ALA A 60 -1.39 6.43 1.03
CA ALA A 60 -1.53 5.88 -0.33
C ALA A 60 -1.57 6.97 -1.40
N ARG A 61 -2.35 8.04 -1.17
CA ARG A 61 -2.43 9.19 -2.09
C ARG A 61 -1.09 9.90 -2.23
N LEU A 62 -0.44 10.25 -1.12
CA LEU A 62 0.84 10.97 -1.13
C LEU A 62 1.97 10.14 -1.76
N SER A 63 1.97 8.82 -1.54
CA SER A 63 2.86 7.89 -2.24
C SER A 63 2.66 7.95 -3.76
N GLY A 64 1.41 7.95 -4.22
CA GLY A 64 1.08 8.11 -5.64
C GLY A 64 1.56 9.44 -6.22
N GLU A 65 1.34 10.56 -5.53
CA GLU A 65 1.84 11.88 -5.95
C GLU A 65 3.38 11.92 -6.02
N SER A 66 4.07 11.27 -5.07
CA SER A 66 5.54 11.16 -5.08
C SER A 66 6.03 10.39 -6.30
N VAL A 67 5.43 9.23 -6.59
CA VAL A 67 5.79 8.42 -7.76
C VAL A 67 5.44 9.13 -9.07
N ALA A 68 4.32 9.85 -9.14
CA ALA A 68 3.98 10.65 -10.31
C ALA A 68 5.06 11.69 -10.64
N ARG A 69 5.66 12.33 -9.62
CA ARG A 69 6.79 13.25 -9.81
C ARG A 69 8.05 12.55 -10.35
N GLN A 70 8.28 11.29 -9.97
CA GLN A 70 9.40 10.50 -10.51
C GLN A 70 9.17 10.12 -11.97
N VAL A 71 7.93 9.83 -12.35
CA VAL A 71 7.58 9.42 -13.72
C VAL A 71 7.71 10.57 -14.72
N ILE A 72 7.48 11.81 -14.30
CA ILE A 72 7.55 13.00 -15.17
C ILE A 72 8.92 13.71 -15.15
N ALA A 73 9.85 13.25 -14.29
CA ALA A 73 11.20 13.78 -14.20
C ALA A 73 12.08 13.22 -15.32
#